data_AF-A0A7S1KUT0-F1
#
_entry.id   AF-A0A7S1KUT0-F1
#
_cell.length_a   1.000
_cell.length_b   1.000
_cell.length_c   1.000
_cell.angle_alpha   90.00
_cell.angle_beta   90.00
_cell.angle_gamma   90.00
#
_symmetry.space_group_name_H-M   'P 1'
#
loop_
_entity.id
_entity.type
_entity.pdbx_description
1 polymer ?
#
loop_
_entity_poly.entity_id
_entity_poly.type
_entity_poly.pdbx_seq_one_letter_code
_entity_poly.pdbx_strand_id
1 'polypeptide(L)'
;RVGRQAQPMAVDTKESEEEPEKEEDDNIEEQQPPKVELTDDEKRMWFRRQPVPDLTPFTLSTVFHKFSLPAKEEGFDEVAFDWLQKTKCTDYLKEWILTRKLTIRKEDIVPSDWFGEQWVSWQNQLQKWRQKQVEWAAAAAAAAAAAGKKGAEKEVDGKDSADAPSKAEEKPADGAADGKEIEKDEAEEQELDVFGVENVNDTGKGEPLYADFTFEDWALLSLRFELHLVAHAFRRDVDDPERLGIHVDHLLFYYNKYFRKPLHTKTYGVDTYEALVDFVQDTVVINPKNSVLQAQLSDELDTFDLFIKLTEEARRERCLQIDSGVESVKLNFMRSALASSGPGAGLAGAAPMPGAPPQQRSYQPRGPRAPMPPRAPFGQQQQQPPQ
;
A
#
# COMPACT_ATOMS: atom_id res chain seq x y z
N ARG A 1 -33.77 54.89 -46.61
CA ARG A 1 -34.02 56.17 -47.31
C ARG A 1 -32.95 57.15 -46.83
N VAL A 2 -31.97 57.46 -47.70
CA VAL A 2 -31.05 58.62 -47.69
C VAL A 2 -30.07 58.69 -46.49
N GLY A 3 -28.77 58.95 -46.60
CA GLY A 3 -27.87 59.38 -47.66
C GLY A 3 -26.57 59.81 -46.95
N ARG A 4 -25.40 59.39 -47.45
CA ARG A 4 -24.43 60.24 -48.19
C ARG A 4 -23.70 61.28 -47.31
N GLN A 5 -22.39 61.11 -47.13
CA GLN A 5 -21.28 61.83 -47.84
C GLN A 5 -20.99 63.20 -47.19
N ALA A 6 -19.79 63.78 -47.15
CA ALA A 6 -18.45 63.47 -47.66
C ALA A 6 -17.46 64.47 -46.98
N GLN A 7 -16.15 64.16 -47.04
CA GLN A 7 -15.02 65.10 -46.81
C GLN A 7 -14.98 66.21 -47.90
N PRO A 8 -14.18 67.29 -47.76
CA PRO A 8 -12.74 67.31 -48.17
C PRO A 8 -11.83 68.20 -47.27
N MET A 9 -10.55 67.90 -47.02
CA MET A 9 -9.34 68.08 -47.86
C MET A 9 -9.10 69.51 -48.35
N ALA A 10 -8.03 70.15 -47.84
CA ALA A 10 -7.29 71.21 -48.52
C ALA A 10 -5.78 70.97 -48.30
N VAL A 11 -5.14 70.60 -49.40
CA VAL A 11 -3.69 70.52 -49.61
C VAL A 11 -3.25 71.91 -50.09
N ASP A 12 -2.17 72.45 -49.55
CA ASP A 12 -1.37 73.39 -50.32
C ASP A 12 0.12 73.15 -50.09
N THR A 13 0.84 73.25 -51.19
CA THR A 13 2.18 72.72 -51.42
C THR A 13 3.12 73.93 -51.57
N LYS A 14 4.26 73.94 -50.89
CA LYS A 14 5.40 74.72 -51.38
C LYS A 14 6.74 74.25 -50.84
N GLU A 15 7.58 73.81 -51.77
CA GLU A 15 9.01 73.57 -51.66
C GLU A 15 9.79 74.85 -51.30
N SER A 16 10.96 74.65 -50.66
CA SER A 16 12.27 75.25 -50.97
C SER A 16 13.01 75.74 -49.72
N GLU A 17 14.08 75.04 -49.31
CA GLU A 17 15.47 75.54 -49.16
C GLU A 17 16.33 74.68 -48.22
N GLU A 18 17.57 74.46 -48.68
CA GLU A 18 18.71 73.73 -48.09
C GLU A 18 19.21 74.28 -46.73
N GLU A 19 19.62 73.32 -45.87
CA GLU A 19 20.77 73.24 -44.94
C GLU A 19 21.18 74.42 -44.02
N PRO A 20 21.59 74.18 -42.75
CA PRO A 20 22.68 73.24 -42.42
C PRO A 20 22.56 72.38 -41.14
N GLU A 21 23.45 71.38 -41.10
CA GLU A 21 23.79 70.47 -40.01
C GLU A 21 23.92 71.11 -38.61
N LYS A 22 23.46 70.38 -37.58
CA LYS A 22 24.32 69.88 -36.47
C LYS A 22 23.53 69.04 -35.44
N GLU A 23 23.95 67.79 -35.35
CA GLU A 23 24.21 67.00 -34.14
C GLU A 23 23.17 67.05 -33.00
N GLU A 24 22.28 66.05 -32.96
CA GLU A 24 21.86 65.46 -31.69
C GLU A 24 22.11 63.95 -31.69
N ASP A 25 22.90 63.57 -30.71
CA ASP A 25 23.44 62.27 -30.35
C ASP A 25 22.35 61.41 -29.70
N ASP A 26 21.66 60.59 -30.51
CA ASP A 26 20.83 59.50 -29.99
C ASP A 26 21.63 58.20 -30.06
N ASN A 27 22.41 58.00 -28.99
CA ASN A 27 23.02 56.73 -28.60
C ASN A 27 21.92 55.67 -28.37
N ILE A 28 21.47 55.02 -29.44
CA ILE A 28 20.77 53.75 -29.38
C ILE A 28 21.84 52.72 -29.03
N GLU A 29 22.02 52.46 -27.73
CA GLU A 29 22.72 51.26 -27.27
C GLU A 29 22.13 50.06 -28.02
N GLU A 30 22.93 49.46 -28.91
CA GLU A 30 22.72 48.13 -29.42
C GLU A 30 22.69 47.18 -28.23
N GLN A 31 21.52 47.01 -27.61
CA GLN A 31 21.27 45.91 -26.70
C GLN A 31 21.38 44.64 -27.55
N GLN A 32 22.58 44.07 -27.58
CA GLN A 32 22.82 42.75 -28.12
C GLN A 32 21.77 41.82 -27.51
N PRO A 33 21.03 41.03 -28.31
CA PRO A 33 19.99 40.16 -27.79
C PRO A 33 20.61 39.31 -26.67
N PRO A 34 19.92 39.17 -25.52
CA PRO A 34 20.48 38.51 -24.35
C PRO A 34 21.03 37.16 -24.77
N LYS A 35 22.34 36.99 -24.57
CA LYS A 35 23.04 35.75 -24.87
C LYS A 35 22.44 34.68 -23.95
N VAL A 36 21.59 33.82 -24.51
CA VAL A 36 20.94 32.74 -23.77
C VAL A 36 22.02 31.74 -23.37
N GLU A 37 22.59 31.94 -22.20
CA GLU A 37 23.51 30.97 -21.59
C GLU A 37 22.64 29.89 -20.93
N LEU A 38 22.70 28.68 -21.50
CA LEU A 38 22.04 27.52 -20.92
C LEU A 38 22.57 27.33 -19.49
N THR A 39 21.66 27.24 -18.54
CA THR A 39 21.96 26.86 -17.16
C THR A 39 22.60 25.47 -17.13
N ASP A 40 23.32 25.15 -16.05
CA ASP A 40 23.97 23.83 -15.93
C ASP A 40 22.95 22.68 -15.94
N ASP A 41 21.72 22.93 -15.49
CA ASP A 41 20.61 21.98 -15.58
C ASP A 41 20.09 21.80 -17.01
N GLU A 42 20.06 22.87 -17.82
CA GLU A 42 19.69 22.81 -19.24
C GLU A 42 20.73 22.09 -20.09
N LYS A 43 22.02 22.24 -19.78
CA LYS A 43 23.09 21.47 -20.44
C LYS A 43 23.03 19.97 -20.14
N ARG A 44 22.40 19.58 -19.04
CA ARG A 44 22.16 18.17 -18.68
C ARG A 44 20.88 17.60 -19.32
N MET A 45 20.02 18.43 -19.92
CA MET A 45 18.80 17.98 -20.57
C MET A 45 19.07 17.55 -22.02
N TRP A 46 19.16 16.25 -22.23
CA TRP A 46 19.29 15.65 -23.57
C TRP A 46 17.97 15.62 -24.33
N PHE A 47 16.83 15.55 -23.62
CA PHE A 47 15.51 15.46 -24.24
C PHE A 47 14.69 16.68 -23.84
N ARG A 48 14.10 17.34 -24.83
CA ARG A 48 13.19 18.46 -24.61
C ARG A 48 11.99 17.97 -23.81
N ARG A 49 11.73 18.58 -22.65
CA ARG A 49 10.51 18.34 -21.87
C ARG A 49 9.35 19.04 -22.55
N GLN A 50 8.37 18.28 -23.02
CA GLN A 50 7.11 18.82 -23.50
C GLN A 50 6.12 18.92 -22.33
N PRO A 51 5.30 19.98 -22.27
CA PRO A 51 4.24 20.08 -21.26
C PRO A 51 3.15 19.02 -21.44
N VAL A 52 2.98 18.52 -22.67
CA VAL A 52 2.06 17.43 -23.02
C VAL A 52 2.88 16.24 -23.52
N PRO A 53 2.80 15.07 -22.87
CA PRO A 53 3.45 13.85 -23.35
C PRO A 53 2.84 13.33 -24.65
N ASP A 54 3.66 12.78 -25.54
CA ASP A 54 3.21 12.22 -26.83
C ASP A 54 2.36 10.95 -26.68
N LEU A 55 2.60 10.18 -25.62
CA LEU A 55 1.86 8.96 -25.29
C LEU A 55 1.16 9.12 -23.95
N THR A 56 -0.05 8.59 -23.86
CA THR A 56 -0.71 8.47 -22.55
C THR A 56 0.10 7.55 -21.63
N PRO A 57 0.05 7.74 -20.30
CA PRO A 57 0.77 6.85 -19.37
C PRO A 57 0.45 5.36 -19.57
N PHE A 58 -0.81 5.04 -19.89
CA PHE A 58 -1.27 3.68 -20.18
C PHE A 58 -0.66 3.11 -21.48
N THR A 59 -0.65 3.90 -22.56
CA THR A 59 0.00 3.48 -23.80
C THR A 59 1.50 3.29 -23.56
N LEU A 60 2.15 4.23 -22.88
CA LEU A 60 3.57 4.13 -22.59
C LEU A 60 3.89 2.87 -21.78
N SER A 61 3.14 2.57 -20.72
CA SER A 61 3.36 1.36 -19.89
C SER A 61 3.19 0.04 -20.63
N THR A 62 2.41 0.02 -21.71
CA THR A 62 2.15 -1.19 -22.50
C THR A 62 3.13 -1.37 -23.65
N VAL A 63 3.73 -0.30 -24.20
CA VAL A 63 4.59 -0.41 -25.40
C VAL A 63 6.08 -0.16 -25.15
N PHE A 64 6.47 0.47 -24.05
CA PHE A 64 7.86 0.93 -23.86
C PHE A 64 8.91 -0.20 -23.94
N HIS A 65 8.56 -1.41 -23.52
CA HIS A 65 9.44 -2.57 -23.56
C HIS A 65 9.71 -3.08 -24.98
N LYS A 66 8.95 -2.61 -25.98
CA LYS A 66 9.10 -2.94 -27.40
C LYS A 66 9.91 -1.90 -28.16
N PHE A 67 10.38 -0.84 -27.49
CA PHE A 67 11.16 0.21 -28.15
C PHE A 67 12.54 -0.31 -28.52
N SER A 68 12.92 -0.11 -29.77
CA SER A 68 14.22 -0.48 -30.33
C SER A 68 14.82 0.71 -31.07
N LEU A 69 16.14 0.68 -31.28
CA LEU A 69 16.78 1.61 -32.21
C LEU A 69 16.58 1.11 -33.64
N PRO A 70 16.54 2.01 -34.63
CA PRO A 70 16.41 1.65 -36.03
C PRO A 70 17.46 0.62 -36.47
N ALA A 71 16.99 -0.48 -37.06
CA ALA A 71 17.83 -1.53 -37.60
C ALA A 71 17.93 -1.39 -39.13
N LYS A 72 19.08 -1.74 -39.71
CA LYS A 72 19.28 -1.72 -41.17
C LYS A 72 18.30 -2.67 -41.90
N GLU A 73 17.81 -3.68 -41.20
CA GLU A 73 16.84 -4.67 -41.69
C GLU A 73 15.42 -4.09 -41.88
N GLU A 74 15.14 -2.93 -41.26
CA GLU A 74 13.84 -2.25 -41.38
C GLU A 74 13.70 -1.44 -42.68
N GLY A 75 14.75 -1.43 -43.53
CA GLY A 75 14.72 -0.80 -44.85
C GLY A 75 15.10 0.68 -44.88
N PHE A 76 15.78 1.19 -43.84
CA PHE A 76 16.30 2.56 -43.82
C PHE A 76 17.51 2.71 -44.75
N ASP A 77 17.52 3.76 -45.59
CA ASP A 77 18.64 4.07 -46.49
C ASP A 77 19.92 4.45 -45.71
N GLU A 78 19.80 5.21 -44.63
CA GLU A 78 20.90 5.57 -43.73
C GLU A 78 20.38 5.81 -42.30
N VAL A 79 21.15 5.37 -41.30
CA VAL A 79 20.89 5.65 -39.88
C VAL A 79 22.12 6.36 -39.29
N ALA A 80 22.03 7.69 -39.18
CA ALA A 80 23.06 8.53 -38.58
C ALA A 80 22.83 8.69 -37.06
N PHE A 81 23.91 8.64 -36.30
CA PHE A 81 23.89 8.85 -34.84
C PHE A 81 24.67 10.12 -34.51
N ASP A 82 24.01 11.28 -34.63
CA ASP A 82 24.68 12.59 -34.60
C ASP A 82 25.13 13.03 -33.20
N TRP A 83 24.50 12.50 -32.14
CA TRP A 83 24.70 12.99 -30.77
C TRP A 83 25.59 12.07 -29.94
N LEU A 84 25.49 10.76 -30.14
CA LEU A 84 26.26 9.73 -29.45
C LEU A 84 26.58 8.59 -30.39
N GLN A 85 27.63 7.82 -30.10
CA GLN A 85 27.92 6.60 -30.84
C GLN A 85 26.81 5.56 -30.66
N LYS A 86 26.57 4.73 -31.69
CA LYS A 86 25.55 3.67 -31.70
C LYS A 86 25.53 2.81 -30.43
N THR A 87 26.69 2.42 -29.91
CA THR A 87 26.81 1.61 -28.69
C THR A 87 26.29 2.33 -27.45
N LYS A 88 26.64 3.61 -27.27
CA LYS A 88 26.13 4.43 -26.16
C LYS A 88 24.62 4.66 -26.27
N CYS A 89 24.10 4.82 -27.49
CA CYS A 89 22.66 4.91 -27.72
C CYS A 89 21.95 3.60 -27.35
N THR A 90 22.52 2.44 -27.72
CA THR A 90 21.93 1.14 -27.36
C THR A 90 21.93 0.93 -25.84
N ASP A 91 23.01 1.31 -25.16
CA ASP A 91 23.13 1.15 -23.71
C ASP A 91 22.17 2.09 -22.98
N TYR A 92 22.07 3.34 -23.43
CA TYR A 92 21.10 4.30 -22.90
C TYR A 92 19.65 3.81 -23.04
N LEU A 93 19.27 3.30 -24.22
CA LEU A 93 17.91 2.79 -24.43
C LEU A 93 17.63 1.58 -23.54
N LYS A 94 18.59 0.67 -23.38
CA LYS A 94 18.45 -0.48 -22.48
C LYS A 94 18.29 -0.04 -21.03
N GLU A 95 19.15 0.86 -20.54
CA GLU A 95 19.06 1.42 -19.20
C GLU A 95 17.71 2.12 -18.99
N TRP A 96 17.28 2.93 -19.96
CA TRP A 96 15.98 3.59 -19.92
C TRP A 96 14.82 2.59 -19.84
N ILE A 97 14.83 1.52 -20.64
CA ILE A 97 13.81 0.46 -20.58
C ILE A 97 13.84 -0.22 -19.22
N LEU A 98 15.02 -0.59 -18.70
CA LEU A 98 15.16 -1.26 -17.40
C LEU A 98 14.66 -0.38 -16.25
N THR A 99 15.07 0.89 -16.19
CA THR A 99 14.57 1.85 -15.21
C THR A 99 13.05 2.00 -15.29
N ARG A 100 12.48 1.99 -16.51
CA ARG A 100 11.03 2.04 -16.71
C ARG A 100 10.33 0.74 -16.32
N LYS A 101 10.92 -0.44 -16.54
CA LYS A 101 10.38 -1.72 -16.07
C LYS A 101 10.28 -1.78 -14.54
N LEU A 102 11.24 -1.15 -13.85
CA LEU A 102 11.25 -1.04 -12.39
C LEU A 102 10.23 0.00 -11.87
N THR A 103 10.16 1.18 -12.52
CA THR A 103 9.37 2.32 -12.01
C THR A 103 7.93 2.37 -12.52
N ILE A 104 7.63 1.84 -13.71
CA ILE A 104 6.29 1.79 -14.28
C ILE A 104 5.65 0.45 -13.95
N ARG A 105 4.51 0.50 -13.28
CA ARG A 105 3.69 -0.66 -12.91
C ARG A 105 3.16 -1.45 -14.11
N LYS A 106 3.22 -2.79 -14.03
CA LYS A 106 2.47 -3.72 -14.89
C LYS A 106 1.02 -3.77 -14.42
N GLU A 107 0.09 -3.23 -15.19
CA GLU A 107 -1.33 -3.20 -14.81
C GLU A 107 -2.05 -4.52 -15.17
N ASP A 108 -1.65 -5.14 -16.27
CA ASP A 108 -2.25 -6.34 -16.84
C ASP A 108 -1.69 -7.65 -16.23
N ILE A 109 -1.29 -7.62 -14.97
CA ILE A 109 -0.91 -8.83 -14.24
C ILE A 109 -2.17 -9.54 -13.74
N VAL A 110 -2.19 -10.87 -13.78
CA VAL A 110 -3.29 -11.67 -13.24
C VAL A 110 -2.66 -12.71 -12.31
N PRO A 111 -3.17 -12.88 -11.07
CA PRO A 111 -2.69 -13.91 -10.18
C PRO A 111 -2.82 -15.29 -10.83
N SER A 112 -1.72 -16.06 -10.84
CA SER A 112 -1.74 -17.43 -11.34
C SER A 112 -2.53 -18.39 -10.44
N ASP A 113 -2.88 -19.55 -10.99
CA ASP A 113 -3.50 -20.64 -10.24
C ASP A 113 -2.61 -21.09 -9.07
N TRP A 114 -1.29 -21.10 -9.26
CA TRP A 114 -0.32 -21.41 -8.19
C TRP A 114 -0.48 -20.48 -6.98
N PHE A 115 -0.62 -19.17 -7.20
CA PHE A 115 -0.87 -18.22 -6.11
C PHE A 115 -2.16 -18.57 -5.37
N GLY A 116 -3.23 -18.88 -6.10
CA GLY A 116 -4.52 -19.25 -5.52
C GLY A 116 -4.43 -20.50 -4.65
N GLU A 117 -3.76 -21.54 -5.14
CA GLU A 117 -3.54 -22.79 -4.40
C GLU A 117 -2.73 -22.57 -3.12
N GLN A 118 -1.62 -21.84 -3.20
CA GLN A 118 -0.79 -21.52 -2.04
C GLN A 118 -1.54 -20.68 -1.02
N TRP A 119 -2.30 -19.68 -1.47
CA TRP A 119 -3.11 -18.84 -0.59
C TRP A 119 -4.18 -19.64 0.16
N VAL A 120 -4.89 -20.54 -0.52
CA VAL A 120 -5.89 -21.41 0.12
C VAL A 120 -5.24 -22.39 1.10
N SER A 121 -4.10 -22.99 0.72
CA SER A 121 -3.35 -23.88 1.60
C SER A 121 -2.93 -23.17 2.90
N TRP A 122 -2.43 -21.95 2.78
CA TRP A 122 -2.09 -21.09 3.91
C TRP A 122 -3.30 -20.75 4.78
N GLN A 123 -4.42 -20.32 4.19
CA GLN A 123 -5.63 -19.99 4.95
C GLN A 123 -6.12 -21.17 5.79
N ASN A 124 -6.10 -22.37 5.22
CA ASN A 124 -6.47 -23.59 5.93
C ASN A 124 -5.49 -23.89 7.07
N GLN A 125 -4.19 -23.74 6.83
CA GLN A 125 -3.18 -23.99 7.86
C GLN A 125 -3.27 -22.97 9.01
N LEU A 126 -3.45 -21.70 8.69
CA LEU A 126 -3.64 -20.63 9.67
C LEU A 126 -4.87 -20.87 10.54
N GLN A 127 -5.97 -21.35 9.95
CA GLN A 127 -7.16 -21.74 10.71
C GLN A 127 -6.89 -22.90 11.67
N LYS A 128 -6.16 -23.94 11.22
CA LYS A 128 -5.79 -25.07 12.07
C LYS A 128 -4.94 -24.64 13.27
N TRP A 129 -3.95 -23.77 13.05
CA TRP A 129 -3.11 -23.28 14.14
C TRP A 129 -3.91 -22.43 15.13
N ARG A 130 -4.74 -21.50 14.65
CA ARG A 130 -5.62 -20.71 15.54
C ARG A 130 -6.57 -21.60 16.34
N GLN A 131 -7.16 -22.61 15.71
CA GLN A 131 -8.01 -23.57 16.41
C GLN A 131 -7.23 -24.31 17.50
N LYS A 132 -6.02 -24.78 17.19
CA LYS A 132 -5.17 -25.46 18.17
C LYS A 132 -4.77 -24.55 19.33
N GLN A 133 -4.48 -23.27 19.08
CA GLN A 133 -4.20 -22.30 20.14
C GLN A 133 -5.41 -22.14 21.08
N VAL A 134 -6.62 -22.03 20.53
CA VAL A 134 -7.85 -21.93 21.32
C VAL A 134 -8.12 -23.21 22.12
N GLU A 135 -7.94 -24.38 21.51
CA GLU A 135 -8.09 -25.68 22.18
C GLU A 135 -7.09 -25.83 23.34
N TRP A 136 -5.83 -25.44 23.13
CA TRP A 136 -4.81 -25.44 24.17
C TRP A 136 -5.14 -24.45 25.29
N ALA A 137 -5.54 -23.22 24.97
CA ALA A 137 -5.92 -22.23 25.98
C ALA A 137 -7.11 -22.69 26.83
N ALA A 138 -8.10 -23.34 26.21
CA ALA A 138 -9.23 -23.94 26.92
C ALA A 138 -8.79 -25.10 27.83
N ALA A 139 -7.91 -25.98 27.35
CA ALA A 139 -7.37 -27.09 28.14
C ALA A 139 -6.51 -26.60 29.33
N ALA A 140 -5.66 -25.60 29.10
CA ALA A 140 -4.84 -24.97 30.13
C ALA A 140 -5.71 -24.30 31.21
N ALA A 141 -6.75 -23.56 30.81
CA ALA A 141 -7.71 -22.96 31.74
C ALA A 141 -8.46 -24.01 32.57
N ALA A 142 -8.88 -25.12 31.95
CA ALA A 142 -9.53 -26.22 32.66
C ALA A 142 -8.60 -26.91 33.66
N ALA A 143 -7.33 -27.14 33.28
CA ALA A 143 -6.31 -27.70 34.17
C ALA A 143 -6.01 -26.78 35.36
N ALA A 144 -5.87 -25.46 35.12
CA ALA A 144 -5.68 -24.46 36.17
C ALA A 144 -6.88 -24.39 37.13
N ALA A 145 -8.11 -24.44 36.61
CA ALA A 145 -9.32 -24.47 37.43
C ALA A 145 -9.42 -25.76 38.28
N ALA A 146 -9.02 -26.91 37.73
CA ALA A 146 -8.97 -28.17 38.47
C ALA A 146 -7.89 -28.16 39.57
N ALA A 147 -6.73 -27.56 39.31
CA ALA A 147 -5.66 -27.38 40.29
C ALA A 147 -6.08 -26.42 41.43
N GLY A 148 -6.75 -25.31 41.10
CA GLY A 148 -7.29 -24.37 42.08
C GLY A 148 -8.33 -24.98 43.03
N LYS A 149 -9.20 -25.86 42.52
CA LYS A 149 -10.15 -26.61 43.36
C LYS A 149 -9.46 -27.62 44.30
N LYS A 150 -8.42 -28.32 43.82
CA LYS A 150 -7.61 -29.23 44.65
C LYS A 150 -6.75 -28.51 45.69
N GLY A 151 -6.35 -27.26 45.41
CA GLY A 151 -5.69 -26.38 46.38
C GLY A 151 -6.63 -25.92 47.49
N ALA A 152 -7.85 -25.53 47.14
CA ALA A 152 -8.88 -25.11 48.10
C ALA A 152 -9.38 -26.25 49.01
N GLU A 153 -9.51 -27.47 48.49
CA GLU A 153 -9.86 -28.65 49.32
C GLU A 153 -8.76 -29.05 50.32
N LYS A 154 -7.51 -28.63 50.11
CA LYS A 154 -6.40 -28.88 51.06
C LYS A 154 -6.27 -27.81 52.16
N GLU A 155 -6.91 -26.65 52.05
CA GLU A 155 -6.89 -25.61 53.10
C GLU A 155 -8.10 -25.65 54.04
N VAL A 156 -9.10 -26.52 53.81
CA VAL A 156 -10.31 -26.60 54.66
C VAL A 156 -10.20 -27.62 55.81
N ASP A 157 -9.11 -28.38 55.94
CA ASP A 157 -8.86 -29.26 57.10
C ASP A 157 -8.21 -28.49 58.27
N GLY A 158 -8.87 -27.40 58.67
CA GLY A 158 -8.30 -26.39 59.57
C GLY A 158 -9.33 -25.41 60.13
N LYS A 159 -10.35 -25.93 60.82
CA LYS A 159 -11.17 -25.29 61.88
C LYS A 159 -12.58 -24.76 61.47
N ASP A 160 -13.57 -25.44 62.04
CA ASP A 160 -15.00 -25.09 62.11
C ASP A 160 -15.30 -23.66 62.61
N SER A 161 -16.23 -22.94 61.96
CA SER A 161 -17.60 -22.75 62.49
C SER A 161 -18.52 -21.98 61.51
N ALA A 162 -19.83 -22.24 61.65
CA ALA A 162 -20.95 -21.89 60.80
C ALA A 162 -21.36 -20.40 60.77
N ASP A 163 -21.92 -19.93 59.64
CA ASP A 163 -23.33 -19.47 59.48
C ASP A 163 -23.59 -19.04 58.00
N ALA A 164 -24.83 -19.10 57.52
CA ALA A 164 -25.29 -18.79 56.14
C ALA A 164 -26.57 -17.91 56.22
N PRO A 165 -27.20 -17.33 55.16
CA PRO A 165 -26.89 -17.27 53.71
C PRO A 165 -27.19 -15.87 53.04
N SER A 166 -27.15 -15.84 51.70
CA SER A 166 -27.62 -14.82 50.73
C SER A 166 -26.64 -13.64 50.48
N LYS A 167 -26.37 -13.21 49.23
CA LYS A 167 -27.31 -12.91 48.14
C LYS A 167 -26.57 -12.91 46.79
N ALA A 168 -27.27 -13.36 45.75
CA ALA A 168 -26.86 -13.23 44.35
C ALA A 168 -26.94 -11.77 43.88
N GLU A 169 -25.93 -11.32 43.14
CA GLU A 169 -26.04 -10.25 42.15
C GLU A 169 -25.00 -10.45 41.04
N GLU A 170 -25.48 -10.76 39.84
CA GLU A 170 -24.76 -10.66 38.58
C GLU A 170 -24.60 -9.19 38.19
N LYS A 171 -23.38 -8.75 37.82
CA LYS A 171 -23.06 -8.01 36.58
C LYS A 171 -21.54 -7.74 36.47
N PRO A 172 -21.03 -7.44 35.25
CA PRO A 172 -20.01 -8.25 34.57
C PRO A 172 -18.57 -7.77 34.85
N ALA A 173 -17.64 -8.72 34.85
CA ALA A 173 -16.21 -8.46 34.85
C ALA A 173 -15.76 -8.10 33.42
N ASP A 174 -15.53 -6.81 33.21
CA ASP A 174 -14.67 -6.31 32.14
C ASP A 174 -13.22 -6.26 32.67
N GLY A 175 -12.28 -6.45 31.76
CA GLY A 175 -10.96 -7.02 32.01
C GLY A 175 -10.01 -6.22 32.90
N ALA A 176 -9.36 -6.93 33.81
CA ALA A 176 -8.00 -6.70 34.27
C ALA A 176 -7.57 -7.94 35.09
N ALA A 177 -7.09 -8.98 34.41
CA ALA A 177 -6.30 -10.01 35.07
C ALA A 177 -4.88 -9.47 35.21
N ASP A 178 -4.67 -8.69 36.26
CA ASP A 178 -3.35 -8.23 36.69
C ASP A 178 -2.73 -9.31 37.60
N GLY A 179 -1.58 -9.81 37.17
CA GLY A 179 -0.49 -10.27 38.03
C GLY A 179 -0.77 -11.38 39.05
N LYS A 180 -0.83 -12.62 38.57
CA LYS A 180 -0.18 -13.70 39.31
C LYS A 180 0.87 -14.30 38.38
N GLU A 181 2.10 -13.79 38.52
CA GLU A 181 3.32 -14.41 38.00
C GLU A 181 3.26 -15.90 38.35
N ILE A 182 2.96 -16.69 37.33
CA ILE A 182 3.56 -18.00 37.25
C ILE A 182 4.97 -17.64 36.79
N GLU A 183 5.94 -17.67 37.71
CA GLU A 183 7.35 -17.91 37.36
C GLU A 183 7.38 -19.26 36.61
N LYS A 184 6.95 -19.23 35.36
CA LYS A 184 7.23 -20.23 34.36
C LYS A 184 8.65 -19.85 33.96
N ASP A 185 9.63 -20.64 34.37
CA ASP A 185 11.06 -20.36 34.25
C ASP A 185 11.38 -19.60 32.94
N GLU A 186 11.53 -18.27 33.01
CA GLU A 186 11.83 -17.42 31.84
C GLU A 186 13.15 -17.88 31.18
N ALA A 187 14.01 -18.54 31.96
CA ALA A 187 15.21 -19.21 31.49
C ALA A 187 14.94 -20.42 30.58
N GLU A 188 13.88 -21.23 30.82
CA GLU A 188 13.54 -22.36 29.95
C GLU A 188 12.92 -21.90 28.62
N GLU A 189 12.14 -20.81 28.61
CA GLU A 189 11.62 -20.22 27.37
C GLU A 189 12.71 -19.56 26.52
N GLN A 190 13.78 -19.05 27.14
CA GLN A 190 14.94 -18.45 26.45
C GLN A 190 15.96 -19.50 25.95
N GLU A 191 16.05 -20.68 26.57
CA GLU A 191 16.95 -21.77 26.12
C GLU A 191 16.32 -22.69 25.05
N LEU A 192 15.01 -22.59 24.80
CA LEU A 192 14.33 -23.36 23.76
C LEU A 192 14.79 -22.92 22.37
N ASP A 193 15.56 -23.76 21.67
CA ASP A 193 15.89 -23.56 20.25
C ASP A 193 14.63 -23.70 19.38
N VAL A 194 14.07 -22.55 18.97
CA VAL A 194 12.86 -22.43 18.15
C VAL A 194 12.99 -23.20 16.82
N PHE A 195 14.18 -23.22 16.23
CA PHE A 195 14.41 -23.87 14.94
C PHE A 195 14.58 -25.38 15.09
N GLY A 196 15.11 -25.84 16.23
CA GLY A 196 15.25 -27.24 16.60
C GLY A 196 13.94 -27.98 16.88
N VAL A 197 12.82 -27.26 17.07
CA VAL A 197 11.50 -27.89 17.29
C VAL A 197 11.02 -28.62 16.03
N GLU A 198 10.91 -29.94 16.07
CA GLU A 198 10.43 -30.76 14.93
C GLU A 198 8.94 -30.57 14.65
N ASN A 199 8.11 -30.36 15.68
CA ASN A 199 6.67 -30.16 15.55
C ASN A 199 6.22 -28.86 16.22
N VAL A 200 5.91 -27.84 15.44
CA VAL A 200 5.46 -26.53 15.96
C VAL A 200 4.17 -26.61 16.78
N ASN A 201 3.43 -27.70 16.66
CA ASN A 201 2.18 -27.91 17.38
C ASN A 201 2.39 -28.58 18.74
N ASP A 202 3.58 -29.07 19.08
CA ASP A 202 3.85 -29.72 20.35
C ASP A 202 5.34 -29.61 20.73
N THR A 203 5.64 -28.74 21.70
CA THR A 203 7.00 -28.55 22.25
C THR A 203 7.36 -29.55 23.36
N GLY A 204 6.52 -30.57 23.60
CA GLY A 204 6.80 -31.70 24.50
C GLY A 204 5.79 -31.89 25.64
N LYS A 205 4.96 -30.88 25.93
CA LYS A 205 3.86 -30.93 26.92
C LYS A 205 2.47 -30.80 26.27
N GLY A 206 2.37 -30.91 24.95
CA GLY A 206 1.16 -30.56 24.19
C GLY A 206 0.97 -29.06 23.97
N GLU A 207 1.96 -28.25 24.35
CA GLU A 207 2.00 -26.81 24.16
C GLU A 207 2.46 -26.47 22.74
N PRO A 208 1.66 -25.75 21.94
CA PRO A 208 2.12 -25.28 20.64
C PRO A 208 3.16 -24.18 20.80
N LEU A 209 4.10 -24.08 19.86
CA LEU A 209 5.14 -23.02 19.85
C LEU A 209 4.54 -21.60 19.81
N TYR A 210 3.32 -21.48 19.28
CA TYR A 210 2.54 -20.24 19.18
C TYR A 210 1.48 -20.12 20.29
N ALA A 211 1.64 -20.82 21.41
CA ALA A 211 0.70 -20.77 22.55
C ALA A 211 0.44 -19.34 23.02
N ASP A 212 1.50 -18.55 23.17
CA ASP A 212 1.46 -17.18 23.69
C ASP A 212 1.30 -16.10 22.61
N PHE A 213 1.02 -16.49 21.35
CA PHE A 213 0.82 -15.52 20.27
C PHE A 213 -0.36 -14.59 20.58
N THR A 214 -0.08 -13.29 20.58
CA THR A 214 -1.14 -12.28 20.66
C THR A 214 -1.70 -11.96 19.27
N PHE A 215 -2.69 -11.08 19.24
CA PHE A 215 -3.25 -10.58 17.98
C PHE A 215 -2.18 -9.99 17.05
N GLU A 216 -1.23 -9.26 17.62
CA GLU A 216 -0.13 -8.62 16.89
C GLU A 216 0.78 -9.66 16.24
N ASP A 217 1.11 -10.74 16.94
CA ASP A 217 1.95 -11.81 16.40
C ASP A 217 1.25 -12.55 15.26
N TRP A 218 -0.06 -12.83 15.40
CA TRP A 218 -0.86 -13.39 14.30
C TRP A 218 -0.94 -12.47 13.08
N ALA A 219 -0.99 -11.16 13.29
CA ALA A 219 -0.98 -10.17 12.21
C ALA A 219 0.38 -10.13 11.51
N LEU A 220 1.49 -10.18 12.26
CA LEU A 220 2.84 -10.24 11.71
C LEU A 220 3.11 -11.56 10.97
N LEU A 221 2.66 -12.69 11.52
CA LEU A 221 2.73 -13.99 10.83
C LEU A 221 2.02 -13.94 9.48
N SER A 222 0.81 -13.35 9.44
CA SER A 222 0.05 -13.19 8.21
C SER A 222 0.78 -12.28 7.22
N LEU A 223 1.31 -11.14 7.68
CA LEU A 223 2.09 -10.21 6.87
C LEU A 223 3.35 -10.85 6.27
N ARG A 224 4.08 -11.65 7.05
CA ARG A 224 5.26 -12.41 6.61
C ARG A 224 4.95 -13.27 5.41
N PHE A 225 3.90 -14.09 5.52
CA PHE A 225 3.50 -15.00 4.45
C PHE A 225 2.94 -14.24 3.26
N GLU A 226 2.08 -13.24 3.47
CA GLU A 226 1.44 -12.49 2.40
C GLU A 226 2.47 -11.76 1.50
N LEU A 227 3.47 -11.09 2.10
CA LEU A 227 4.53 -10.41 1.36
C LEU A 227 5.46 -11.40 0.65
N HIS A 228 5.81 -12.50 1.31
CA HIS A 228 6.60 -13.58 0.71
C HIS A 228 5.90 -14.19 -0.51
N LEU A 229 4.61 -14.51 -0.38
CA LEU A 229 3.82 -15.12 -1.45
C LEU A 229 3.68 -14.16 -2.64
N VAL A 230 3.38 -12.88 -2.41
CA VAL A 230 3.26 -11.90 -3.50
C VAL A 230 4.59 -11.63 -4.19
N ALA A 231 5.71 -11.63 -3.47
CA ALA A 231 7.03 -11.47 -4.07
C ALA A 231 7.34 -12.59 -5.09
N HIS A 232 7.00 -13.83 -4.75
CA HIS A 232 7.21 -14.99 -5.62
C HIS A 232 6.18 -15.09 -6.73
N ALA A 233 4.89 -14.88 -6.40
CA ALA A 233 3.82 -14.87 -7.38
C ALA A 233 4.06 -13.82 -8.46
N PHE A 234 4.51 -12.63 -8.09
CA PHE A 234 4.86 -11.58 -9.05
C PHE A 234 5.96 -12.02 -10.02
N ARG A 235 7.03 -12.67 -9.53
CA ARG A 235 8.12 -13.14 -10.40
C ARG A 235 7.64 -14.19 -11.39
N ARG A 236 6.76 -15.09 -10.94
CA ARG A 236 6.16 -16.14 -11.77
C ARG A 236 5.18 -15.57 -12.81
N ASP A 237 4.33 -14.62 -12.41
CA ASP A 237 3.25 -14.09 -13.27
C ASP A 237 3.73 -13.01 -14.24
N VAL A 238 4.86 -12.36 -13.95
CA VAL A 238 5.41 -11.33 -14.83
C VAL A 238 6.10 -11.91 -16.06
N ASP A 239 6.65 -13.13 -15.95
CA ASP A 239 7.38 -13.85 -17.00
C ASP A 239 8.43 -12.97 -17.73
N ASP A 240 9.08 -12.07 -16.99
CA ASP A 240 10.12 -11.18 -17.50
C ASP A 240 11.32 -11.21 -16.53
N PRO A 241 12.46 -11.82 -16.91
CA PRO A 241 13.62 -11.96 -16.04
C PRO A 241 14.28 -10.61 -15.70
N GLU A 242 14.03 -9.56 -16.50
CA GLU A 242 14.55 -8.23 -16.23
C GLU A 242 13.74 -7.50 -15.15
N ARG A 243 12.55 -7.99 -14.81
CA ARG A 243 11.71 -7.42 -13.76
C ARG A 243 11.95 -8.14 -12.44
N LEU A 244 12.98 -7.68 -11.73
CA LEU A 244 13.53 -8.35 -10.55
C LEU A 244 12.55 -8.50 -9.37
N GLY A 245 11.51 -7.68 -9.28
CA GLY A 245 10.51 -7.74 -8.20
C GLY A 245 9.59 -6.53 -8.18
N ILE A 246 8.89 -6.35 -7.06
CA ILE A 246 7.94 -5.26 -6.85
C ILE A 246 8.66 -4.05 -6.26
N HIS A 247 8.54 -2.89 -6.90
CA HIS A 247 9.00 -1.63 -6.30
C HIS A 247 8.08 -1.21 -5.14
N VAL A 248 8.65 -0.63 -4.07
CA VAL A 248 7.92 -0.25 -2.83
C VAL A 248 6.68 0.61 -3.11
N ASP A 249 6.79 1.60 -3.99
CA ASP A 249 5.66 2.47 -4.39
C ASP A 249 4.45 1.73 -4.97
N HIS A 250 4.69 0.57 -5.59
CA HIS A 250 3.64 -0.24 -6.24
C HIS A 250 3.17 -1.39 -5.35
N LEU A 251 3.72 -1.54 -4.14
CA LEU A 251 3.38 -2.64 -3.24
C LEU A 251 1.90 -2.70 -2.93
N LEU A 252 1.26 -1.56 -2.64
CA LEU A 252 -0.18 -1.47 -2.40
C LEU A 252 -1.00 -1.99 -3.58
N PHE A 253 -0.61 -1.62 -4.80
CA PHE A 253 -1.33 -2.04 -6.00
C PHE A 253 -1.26 -3.55 -6.19
N TYR A 254 -0.07 -4.12 -6.12
CA TYR A 254 0.11 -5.55 -6.31
C TYR A 254 -0.56 -6.34 -5.18
N TYR A 255 -0.37 -5.92 -3.93
CA TYR A 255 -1.04 -6.54 -2.79
C TYR A 255 -2.57 -6.55 -2.98
N ASN A 256 -3.18 -5.44 -3.40
CA ASN A 256 -4.62 -5.40 -3.68
C ASN A 256 -5.01 -6.25 -4.90
N LYS A 257 -4.17 -6.34 -5.93
CA LYS A 257 -4.44 -7.17 -7.11
C LYS A 257 -4.46 -8.66 -6.77
N TYR A 258 -3.54 -9.11 -5.91
CA TYR A 258 -3.40 -10.50 -5.50
C TYR A 258 -4.41 -10.90 -4.41
N PHE A 259 -4.46 -10.15 -3.31
CA PHE A 259 -5.28 -10.50 -2.15
C PHE A 259 -6.69 -9.90 -2.19
N ARG A 260 -7.00 -9.00 -3.14
CA ARG A 260 -8.26 -8.24 -3.19
C ARG A 260 -8.55 -7.49 -1.89
N LYS A 261 -7.48 -7.09 -1.20
CA LYS A 261 -7.48 -6.39 0.08
C LYS A 261 -6.46 -5.25 0.01
N PRO A 262 -6.78 -4.02 0.46
CA PRO A 262 -5.80 -2.95 0.56
C PRO A 262 -4.81 -3.17 1.72
N LEU A 263 -3.53 -2.88 1.50
CA LEU A 263 -2.49 -2.86 2.52
C LEU A 263 -2.41 -1.48 3.19
N HIS A 264 -2.96 -1.36 4.40
CA HIS A 264 -2.93 -0.12 5.16
C HIS A 264 -1.73 -0.13 6.13
N THR A 265 -0.76 0.76 5.94
CA THR A 265 0.42 0.88 6.82
C THR A 265 0.02 1.34 8.24
N LYS A 266 -0.93 2.28 8.31
CA LYS A 266 -1.43 2.83 9.58
C LYS A 266 -2.03 1.79 10.53
N THR A 267 -2.53 0.67 10.02
CA THR A 267 -3.08 -0.37 10.90
C THR A 267 -2.00 -1.06 11.72
N TYR A 268 -0.77 -1.06 11.22
CA TYR A 268 0.43 -1.57 11.89
C TYR A 268 1.16 -0.48 12.70
N GLY A 269 0.60 0.74 12.78
CA GLY A 269 1.21 1.86 13.51
C GLY A 269 2.37 2.55 12.79
N VAL A 270 2.57 2.26 11.49
CA VAL A 270 3.64 2.85 10.67
C VAL A 270 3.08 3.67 9.51
N ASP A 271 3.83 4.66 9.05
CA ASP A 271 3.42 5.52 7.95
C ASP A 271 4.00 5.09 6.60
N THR A 272 5.19 4.48 6.59
CA THR A 272 5.90 4.08 5.36
C THR A 272 5.84 2.57 5.13
N TYR A 273 5.87 2.16 3.85
CA TYR A 273 5.97 0.75 3.49
C TYR A 273 7.34 0.14 3.84
N GLU A 274 8.40 0.96 3.89
CA GLU A 274 9.73 0.55 4.33
C GLU A 274 9.69 0.10 5.79
N ALA A 275 9.14 0.93 6.69
CA ALA A 275 8.97 0.58 8.10
C ALA A 275 8.03 -0.62 8.31
N LEU A 276 7.08 -0.85 7.41
CA LEU A 276 6.24 -2.05 7.46
C LEU A 276 7.01 -3.32 7.12
N VAL A 277 7.87 -3.27 6.10
CA VAL A 277 8.74 -4.40 5.72
C VAL A 277 9.83 -4.61 6.78
N ASP A 278 10.24 -3.57 7.51
CA ASP A 278 11.19 -3.69 8.61
C ASP A 278 10.72 -4.61 9.75
N PHE A 279 9.41 -4.80 9.94
CA PHE A 279 8.89 -5.79 10.89
C PHE A 279 9.10 -7.25 10.46
N VAL A 280 9.40 -7.47 9.18
CA VAL A 280 9.43 -8.79 8.51
C VAL A 280 10.66 -8.95 7.61
N GLN A 281 11.78 -8.38 8.03
CA GLN A 281 13.07 -8.46 7.32
C GLN A 281 13.58 -9.90 7.17
N ASP A 282 13.10 -10.80 8.02
CA ASP A 282 13.43 -12.23 8.03
C ASP A 282 12.83 -13.00 6.84
N THR A 283 11.74 -12.51 6.23
CA THR A 283 11.14 -13.14 5.04
C THR A 283 11.39 -12.34 3.77
N VAL A 284 11.40 -11.01 3.88
CA VAL A 284 11.42 -10.10 2.74
C VAL A 284 12.29 -8.89 3.03
N VAL A 285 13.19 -8.55 2.10
CA VAL A 285 14.07 -7.38 2.21
C VAL A 285 13.89 -6.45 1.02
N ILE A 286 13.90 -5.15 1.30
CA ILE A 286 13.95 -4.12 0.27
C ILE A 286 15.42 -3.89 -0.09
N ASN A 287 15.75 -4.03 -1.37
CA ASN A 287 17.08 -3.73 -1.85
C ASN A 287 17.29 -2.20 -1.87
N PRO A 288 18.24 -1.63 -1.11
CA PRO A 288 18.42 -0.18 -0.99
C PRO A 288 18.86 0.49 -2.29
N LYS A 289 19.41 -0.27 -3.25
CA LYS A 289 19.86 0.30 -4.54
C LYS A 289 18.71 0.56 -5.51
N ASN A 290 17.68 -0.29 -5.47
CA ASN A 290 16.64 -0.31 -6.49
C ASN A 290 15.23 -0.15 -5.89
N SER A 291 15.11 -0.08 -4.56
CA SER A 291 13.83 -0.06 -3.82
C SER A 291 12.87 -1.18 -4.26
N VAL A 292 13.43 -2.35 -4.54
CA VAL A 292 12.68 -3.55 -4.97
C VAL A 292 12.61 -4.54 -3.82
N LEU A 293 11.41 -5.04 -3.59
CA LEU A 293 11.06 -6.10 -2.65
C LEU A 293 11.62 -7.45 -3.15
N GLN A 294 12.46 -8.09 -2.35
CA GLN A 294 13.04 -9.41 -2.63
C GLN A 294 12.71 -10.38 -1.50
N ALA A 295 12.11 -11.52 -1.84
CA ALA A 295 11.95 -12.62 -0.88
C ALA A 295 13.31 -13.26 -0.58
N GLN A 296 13.61 -13.48 0.70
CA GLN A 296 14.80 -14.19 1.14
C GLN A 296 14.60 -15.71 1.15
N LEU A 297 13.37 -16.14 1.42
CA LEU A 297 12.98 -17.54 1.49
C LEU A 297 12.65 -18.08 0.10
N SER A 298 12.91 -19.38 -0.11
CA SER A 298 12.52 -20.11 -1.32
C SER A 298 11.00 -20.13 -1.52
N ASP A 299 10.55 -20.25 -2.76
CA ASP A 299 9.14 -20.43 -3.13
C ASP A 299 8.65 -21.89 -2.98
N GLU A 300 9.58 -22.84 -2.88
CA GLU A 300 9.31 -24.24 -2.57
C GLU A 300 9.51 -24.48 -1.07
N LEU A 301 8.46 -24.23 -0.29
CA LEU A 301 8.43 -24.54 1.14
C LEU A 301 7.72 -25.88 1.36
N ASP A 302 8.43 -26.84 1.98
CA ASP A 302 7.84 -28.13 2.35
C ASP A 302 6.75 -27.98 3.42
N THR A 303 6.90 -26.99 4.30
CA THR A 303 5.96 -26.69 5.40
C THR A 303 5.89 -25.19 5.66
N PHE A 304 4.71 -24.73 6.11
CA PHE A 304 4.53 -23.34 6.55
C PHE A 304 5.03 -23.08 7.99
N ASP A 305 5.48 -24.13 8.67
CA ASP A 305 5.96 -24.11 10.06
C ASP A 305 7.14 -23.15 10.25
N LEU A 306 7.93 -22.94 9.20
CA LEU A 306 9.02 -21.96 9.19
C LEU A 306 8.54 -20.55 9.56
N PHE A 307 7.37 -20.12 9.07
CA PHE A 307 6.85 -18.77 9.37
C PHE A 307 6.45 -18.62 10.84
N ILE A 308 5.98 -19.69 11.47
CA ILE A 308 5.75 -19.71 12.92
C ILE A 308 7.07 -19.55 13.65
N LYS A 309 8.08 -20.34 13.31
CA LYS A 309 9.40 -20.29 13.94
C LYS A 309 10.01 -18.89 13.84
N LEU A 310 9.96 -18.28 12.66
CA LEU A 310 10.43 -16.91 12.45
C LEU A 310 9.63 -15.87 13.26
N THR A 311 8.31 -16.05 13.37
CA THR A 311 7.46 -15.14 14.14
C THR A 311 7.72 -15.27 15.65
N GLU A 312 7.92 -16.49 16.14
CA GLU A 312 8.23 -16.74 17.56
C GLU A 312 9.61 -16.21 17.93
N GLU A 313 10.63 -16.43 17.08
CA GLU A 313 11.96 -15.84 17.28
C GLU A 313 11.88 -14.31 17.36
N ALA A 314 11.18 -13.67 16.41
CA ALA A 314 10.99 -12.23 16.40
C ALA A 314 10.13 -11.73 17.58
N ARG A 315 9.23 -12.56 18.14
CA ARG A 315 8.49 -12.24 19.36
C ARG A 315 9.41 -12.26 20.57
N ARG A 316 10.23 -13.30 20.72
CA ARG A 316 11.20 -13.46 21.81
C ARG A 316 12.24 -12.34 21.81
N GLU A 317 12.82 -12.03 20.65
CA GLU A 317 13.75 -10.92 20.52
C GLU A 317 13.09 -9.59 20.92
N ARG A 318 11.85 -9.35 20.50
CA ARG A 318 11.09 -8.17 20.90
C ARG A 318 10.84 -8.11 22.41
N CYS A 319 10.48 -9.23 23.04
CA CYS A 319 10.33 -9.32 24.49
C CYS A 319 11.64 -8.95 25.20
N LEU A 320 12.77 -9.56 24.80
CA LEU A 320 14.10 -9.23 25.34
C LEU A 320 14.47 -7.74 25.17
N GLN A 321 14.13 -7.14 24.02
CA GLN A 321 14.36 -5.73 23.77
C GLN A 321 13.47 -4.83 24.65
N ILE A 322 12.22 -5.24 24.89
CA ILE A 322 11.32 -4.53 25.81
C ILE A 322 11.83 -4.62 27.25
N ASP A 323 12.26 -5.80 27.69
CA ASP A 323 12.74 -6.04 29.06
C ASP A 323 14.07 -5.33 29.34
N SER A 324 14.91 -5.19 28.32
CA SER A 324 16.13 -4.36 28.39
C SER A 324 15.87 -2.85 28.31
N GLY A 325 14.59 -2.43 28.16
CA GLY A 325 14.16 -1.04 28.21
C GLY A 325 14.11 -0.30 26.87
N VAL A 326 14.20 -1.01 25.74
CA VAL A 326 14.07 -0.41 24.40
C VAL A 326 12.59 -0.31 24.03
N GLU A 327 11.93 0.78 24.43
CA GLU A 327 10.49 0.97 24.23
C GLU A 327 10.07 1.13 22.76
N SER A 328 10.99 1.47 21.85
CA SER A 328 10.70 1.70 20.43
C SER A 328 10.25 0.45 19.67
N VAL A 329 10.40 -0.74 20.27
CA VAL A 329 10.05 -2.04 19.67
C VAL A 329 8.62 -2.48 20.06
N LYS A 330 7.96 -1.73 20.96
CA LYS A 330 6.56 -1.97 21.31
C LYS A 330 5.66 -1.76 20.10
N LEU A 331 4.86 -2.78 19.76
CA LEU A 331 3.93 -2.73 18.64
C LEU A 331 2.69 -1.91 19.00
N ASN A 332 2.26 -1.02 18.11
CA ASN A 332 1.09 -0.18 18.29
C ASN A 332 0.08 -0.40 17.16
N PHE A 333 -0.59 -1.56 17.16
CA PHE A 333 -1.51 -1.94 16.09
C PHE A 333 -2.93 -1.43 16.34
N MET A 334 -3.57 -0.91 15.30
CA MET A 334 -4.99 -0.57 15.35
C MET A 334 -5.85 -1.84 15.22
N ARG A 335 -6.06 -2.55 16.34
CA ARG A 335 -6.79 -3.84 16.38
C ARG A 335 -8.14 -3.82 15.66
N SER A 336 -8.92 -2.74 15.82
CA SER A 336 -10.23 -2.58 15.17
C SER A 336 -10.16 -2.57 13.63
N ALA A 337 -9.07 -2.04 13.06
CA ALA A 337 -8.92 -1.89 11.62
C ALA A 337 -8.40 -3.16 10.93
N LEU A 338 -7.66 -4.01 11.65
CA LEU A 338 -7.19 -5.31 11.15
C LEU A 338 -8.28 -6.39 11.26
N ALA A 339 -9.12 -6.35 12.30
CA ALA A 339 -10.18 -7.34 12.54
C ALA A 339 -11.33 -7.30 11.51
N SER A 340 -11.56 -6.16 10.84
CA SER A 340 -12.65 -5.98 9.87
C SER A 340 -12.37 -6.57 8.47
N SER A 341 -11.19 -7.18 8.27
CA SER A 341 -10.76 -7.74 6.98
C SER A 341 -10.73 -9.28 6.94
N GLY A 342 -11.50 -9.93 7.81
CA GLY A 342 -11.72 -11.37 7.77
C GLY A 342 -12.51 -11.82 6.52
N PRO A 343 -12.27 -13.03 5.99
CA PRO A 343 -12.98 -13.54 4.83
C PRO A 343 -14.41 -13.92 5.24
N GLY A 344 -15.41 -13.11 4.89
CA GLY A 344 -16.80 -13.50 5.16
C GLY A 344 -17.92 -12.45 5.11
N ALA A 345 -17.74 -11.27 4.52
CA ALA A 345 -18.81 -10.27 4.45
C ALA A 345 -19.07 -9.74 3.03
N GLY A 346 -19.00 -10.61 2.03
CA GLY A 346 -19.24 -10.18 0.65
C GLY A 346 -19.51 -11.31 -0.32
N LEU A 347 -20.36 -12.28 0.03
CA LEU A 347 -20.97 -13.23 -0.92
C LEU A 347 -22.18 -13.90 -0.24
N ALA A 348 -23.18 -13.11 0.15
CA ALA A 348 -24.55 -13.58 0.32
C ALA A 348 -25.40 -12.85 -0.72
N GLY A 349 -25.17 -13.18 -1.99
CA GLY A 349 -26.14 -12.91 -3.04
C GLY A 349 -27.41 -13.65 -2.66
N ALA A 350 -28.46 -12.90 -2.36
CA ALA A 350 -29.78 -13.43 -2.08
C ALA A 350 -30.23 -14.32 -3.26
N ALA A 351 -30.14 -15.63 -3.08
CA ALA A 351 -30.82 -16.57 -3.95
C ALA A 351 -32.33 -16.40 -3.74
N PRO A 352 -33.13 -16.14 -4.79
CA PRO A 352 -34.57 -16.03 -4.64
C PRO A 352 -35.17 -17.42 -4.39
N MET A 353 -35.85 -17.56 -3.25
CA MET A 353 -36.68 -18.72 -2.94
C MET A 353 -37.80 -18.85 -4.00
N PRO A 354 -38.08 -20.06 -4.52
CA PRO A 354 -39.22 -20.28 -5.40
C PRO A 354 -40.51 -20.34 -4.57
N GLY A 355 -41.47 -19.44 -4.85
CA GLY A 355 -42.84 -19.58 -4.34
C GLY A 355 -43.53 -18.36 -3.74
N ALA A 356 -42.94 -17.15 -3.78
CA ALA A 356 -43.65 -15.94 -3.34
C ALA A 356 -44.45 -15.29 -4.49
N PRO A 357 -45.75 -14.96 -4.32
CA PRO A 357 -46.56 -14.33 -5.36
C PRO A 357 -46.10 -12.89 -5.65
N PRO A 358 -46.13 -12.44 -6.92
CA PRO A 358 -45.56 -11.16 -7.30
C PRO A 358 -46.41 -9.99 -6.75
N GLN A 359 -45.80 -9.18 -5.89
CA GLN A 359 -46.35 -7.87 -5.54
C GLN A 359 -46.26 -6.92 -6.74
N GLN A 360 -47.42 -6.52 -7.25
CA GLN A 360 -47.56 -5.50 -8.28
C GLN A 360 -47.00 -4.17 -7.76
N ARG A 361 -45.86 -3.74 -8.32
CA ARG A 361 -45.39 -2.36 -8.22
C ARG A 361 -46.33 -1.47 -9.04
N SER A 362 -47.23 -0.76 -8.37
CA SER A 362 -48.07 0.25 -8.98
C SER A 362 -47.22 1.44 -9.45
N TYR A 363 -47.08 1.55 -10.76
CA TYR A 363 -46.56 2.73 -11.44
C TYR A 363 -47.58 3.88 -11.28
N GLN A 364 -47.27 4.89 -10.48
CA GLN A 364 -48.00 6.17 -10.54
C GLN A 364 -47.32 7.09 -11.57
N PRO A 365 -48.03 7.52 -12.63
CA PRO A 365 -47.51 8.51 -13.56
C PRO A 365 -47.48 9.90 -12.89
N ARG A 366 -46.31 10.52 -12.88
CA ARG A 366 -46.07 11.87 -12.37
C ARG A 366 -46.68 12.89 -13.34
N GLY A 367 -47.76 13.55 -12.91
CA GLY A 367 -48.46 14.56 -13.71
C GLY A 367 -47.64 15.84 -13.98
N PRO A 368 -48.11 16.72 -14.90
CA PRO A 368 -47.35 17.84 -15.43
C PRO A 368 -47.05 18.91 -14.36
N ARG A 369 -45.81 19.40 -14.33
CA ARG A 369 -45.38 20.53 -13.50
C ARG A 369 -46.08 21.82 -13.94
N ALA A 370 -46.66 22.54 -12.98
CA ALA A 370 -47.17 23.89 -13.17
C ALA A 370 -46.04 24.90 -13.45
N PRO A 371 -46.27 25.98 -14.22
CA PRO A 371 -45.25 26.96 -14.58
C PRO A 371 -44.94 27.93 -13.43
N MET A 372 -43.66 28.30 -13.31
CA MET A 372 -43.17 29.31 -12.35
C MET A 372 -43.60 30.74 -12.74
N PRO A 373 -43.84 31.63 -11.77
CA PRO A 373 -44.17 33.03 -12.04
C PRO A 373 -42.95 33.84 -12.53
N PRO A 374 -43.16 34.90 -13.34
CA PRO A 374 -42.08 35.67 -13.95
C PRO A 374 -41.32 36.56 -12.95
N ARG A 375 -39.99 36.59 -13.11
CA ARG A 375 -39.06 37.48 -12.39
C ARG A 375 -39.25 38.93 -12.86
N ALA A 376 -39.42 39.85 -11.90
CA ALA A 376 -39.44 41.29 -12.12
C ALA A 376 -38.02 41.85 -12.45
N PRO A 377 -37.91 42.95 -13.21
CA PRO A 377 -36.63 43.47 -13.69
C PRO A 377 -35.90 44.36 -12.68
N PHE A 378 -34.58 44.40 -12.86
CA PHE A 378 -33.55 45.16 -12.16
C PHE A 378 -33.93 46.63 -11.88
N GLY A 379 -33.86 47.02 -10.60
CA GLY A 379 -33.91 48.40 -10.12
C GLY A 379 -32.69 48.72 -9.26
N GLN A 380 -32.02 49.82 -9.59
CA GLN A 380 -30.80 50.36 -9.00
C GLN A 380 -30.95 50.72 -7.50
N GLN A 381 -29.91 50.46 -6.71
CA GLN A 381 -29.56 51.27 -5.52
C GLN A 381 -28.08 51.03 -5.19
N GLN A 382 -27.21 51.92 -5.67
CA GLN A 382 -26.58 53.01 -4.90
C GLN A 382 -25.66 52.51 -3.79
N GLN A 383 -24.35 52.57 -4.10
CA GLN A 383 -23.23 52.46 -3.18
C GLN A 383 -23.24 53.65 -2.22
N GLN A 384 -22.96 53.41 -0.94
CA GLN A 384 -22.42 54.41 -0.01
C GLN A 384 -21.09 53.90 0.58
N PRO A 385 -20.11 54.79 0.82
CA PRO A 385 -18.74 54.45 1.20
C PRO A 385 -18.56 54.31 2.73
N PRO A 386 -17.40 53.82 3.21
CA PRO A 386 -17.24 53.32 4.57
C PRO A 386 -16.94 54.41 5.60
N GLN A 387 -17.30 54.14 6.85
CA GLN A 387 -16.66 54.71 8.04
C GLN A 387 -15.97 53.60 8.83
#